data_AF-A0A3B0T0W2-F1
#
_entry.id   AF-A0A3B0T0W2-F1
#
_cell.length_a   1.000
_cell.length_b   1.000
_cell.length_c   1.000
_cell.angle_alpha   90.00
_cell.angle_beta   90.00
_cell.angle_gamma   90.00
#
_symmetry.space_group_name_H-M   'P 1'
#
loop_
_entity.id
_entity.type
_entity.pdbx_description
1 polymer ?
#
loop_
_entity_poly.entity_id
_entity_poly.type
_entity_poly.pdbx_seq_one_letter_code
_entity_poly.pdbx_strand_id
1 'polypeptide(L)' 'LIPGLPQDAYFMSGHEGQFVFIIPSKNMVIVRTGITRGTPAIAASAPLIAALYGAVGEPAATPEQ' A
#
# COMPACT_ATOMS: atom_id res chain seq x y z
N LEU A 1 -6.26 0.84 10.59
CA LEU A 1 -4.90 0.39 10.21
C LEU A 1 -5.05 -0.86 9.35
N ILE A 2 -4.31 -0.96 8.24
CA ILE A 2 -4.31 -2.19 7.42
C ILE A 2 -3.27 -3.15 8.03
N PRO A 3 -3.65 -4.40 8.34
CA PRO A 3 -2.71 -5.38 8.84
C PRO A 3 -1.54 -5.57 7.87
N GLY A 4 -0.30 -5.52 8.39
CA GLY A 4 0.91 -5.71 7.60
C GLY A 4 1.52 -4.44 7.00
N LEU A 5 0.97 -3.25 7.27
CA LEU A 5 1.59 -1.96 6.93
C LEU A 5 2.08 -1.22 8.19
N PRO A 6 3.10 -0.35 8.07
CA PRO A 6 3.58 0.47 9.17
C PRO A 6 2.57 1.56 9.56
N GLN A 7 2.75 2.12 10.76
CA GLN A 7 1.81 3.10 11.32
C GLN A 7 1.82 4.45 10.58
N ASP A 8 2.92 4.80 9.92
CA ASP A 8 3.06 6.02 9.11
C ASP A 8 2.45 5.88 7.70
N ALA A 9 1.92 4.71 7.35
CA ALA A 9 1.23 4.50 6.09
C ALA A 9 -0.13 5.22 6.07
N TYR A 10 -0.36 5.99 5.03
CA TYR A 10 -1.65 6.63 4.75
C TYR A 10 -2.08 6.32 3.31
N PHE A 11 -3.38 6.43 3.04
CA PHE A 11 -3.91 6.03 1.75
C PHE A 11 -5.15 6.80 1.32
N MET A 12 -5.35 6.82 0.02
CA MET A 12 -6.55 7.31 -0.64
C MET A 12 -7.38 6.10 -1.08
N SER A 13 -8.70 6.14 -0.85
CA SER A 13 -9.64 5.10 -1.28
C SER A 13 -10.57 5.64 -2.36
N GLY A 14 -10.47 5.08 -3.55
CA GLY A 14 -11.39 5.32 -4.66
C GLY A 14 -12.51 4.28 -4.74
N HIS A 15 -13.49 4.57 -5.60
CA HIS A 15 -14.64 3.69 -5.83
C HIS A 15 -14.20 2.30 -6.32
N GLU A 16 -14.93 1.25 -5.93
CA GLU A 16 -14.67 -0.15 -6.35
C GLU A 16 -13.24 -0.66 -6.07
N GLY A 17 -12.60 -0.15 -5.00
CA GLY A 17 -11.36 -0.71 -4.48
C GLY A 17 -10.09 -0.15 -5.08
N GLN A 18 -10.15 1.02 -5.69
CA GLN A 18 -8.95 1.72 -6.14
C GLN A 18 -8.23 2.29 -4.91
N PHE A 19 -6.91 2.08 -4.80
CA PHE A 19 -6.14 2.58 -3.67
C PHE A 19 -4.81 3.17 -4.09
N VAL A 20 -4.40 4.20 -3.38
CA VAL A 20 -3.03 4.72 -3.41
C VAL A 20 -2.52 4.75 -1.99
N PHE A 21 -1.51 3.93 -1.68
CA PHE A 21 -0.81 3.92 -0.40
C PHE A 21 0.48 4.68 -0.51
N ILE A 22 0.76 5.50 0.50
CA ILE A 22 2.03 6.21 0.65
C ILE A 22 2.64 5.77 1.98
N ILE A 23 3.88 5.28 1.92
CA ILE A 23 4.62 4.72 3.05
C ILE A 23 5.96 5.48 3.16
N PRO A 24 5.99 6.61 3.89
CA PRO A 24 7.16 7.48 3.96
C PRO A 24 8.42 6.78 4.43
N SER A 25 8.32 5.99 5.51
CA SER A 25 9.44 5.24 6.11
C SER A 25 10.13 4.28 5.14
N LYS A 26 9.44 3.85 4.08
CA LYS A 26 9.98 2.92 3.07
C LYS A 26 10.27 3.59 1.72
N ASN A 27 10.09 4.91 1.60
CA ASN A 27 10.14 5.64 0.32
C ASN A 27 9.32 4.93 -0.78
N MET A 28 8.12 4.45 -0.41
CA MET A 28 7.33 3.54 -1.24
C MET A 28 5.93 4.10 -1.46
N VAL A 29 5.45 3.95 -2.70
CA VAL A 29 4.05 4.18 -3.07
C VAL A 29 3.50 2.91 -3.71
N ILE A 30 2.32 2.47 -3.28
CA ILE A 30 1.60 1.34 -3.90
C ILE A 30 0.35 1.89 -4.56
N VAL A 31 0.23 1.70 -5.87
CA VAL A 31 -0.97 2.06 -6.64
C VAL A 31 -1.70 0.79 -7.04
N ARG A 32 -2.91 0.60 -6.51
CA ARG A 32 -3.81 -0.49 -6.89
C ARG A 32 -4.97 0.09 -7.67
N THR A 33 -4.99 -0.16 -8.97
CA THR A 33 -6.12 0.14 -9.85
C THR A 33 -6.96 -1.12 -10.09
N GLY A 34 -8.11 -0.95 -10.73
CA GLY A 34 -9.03 -2.04 -11.07
C GLY A 34 -10.32 -2.02 -10.26
N ILE A 35 -11.19 -2.97 -10.57
CA ILE A 35 -12.56 -3.07 -10.03
C ILE A 35 -12.65 -4.28 -9.09
N THR A 36 -13.18 -4.08 -7.90
CA THR A 36 -13.51 -5.15 -6.95
C THR A 36 -15.01 -5.15 -6.70
N ARG A 37 -15.65 -6.30 -6.90
CA ARG A 37 -17.09 -6.52 -6.70
C ARG A 37 -17.32 -7.80 -5.89
N GLY A 38 -18.46 -7.87 -5.21
CA GLY A 38 -18.87 -9.06 -4.46
C GLY A 38 -18.16 -9.28 -3.12
N THR A 39 -17.24 -8.38 -2.73
CA THR A 39 -16.52 -8.45 -1.44
C THR A 39 -16.02 -7.06 -1.03
N PRO A 40 -15.84 -6.76 0.27
CA PRO A 40 -15.23 -5.52 0.72
C PRO A 40 -13.84 -5.34 0.11
N ALA A 41 -13.66 -4.24 -0.62
CA ALA A 41 -12.46 -4.01 -1.42
C ALA A 41 -11.16 -4.04 -0.60
N ILE A 42 -11.20 -3.51 0.63
CA ILE A 42 -10.05 -3.48 1.52
C ILE A 42 -9.65 -4.87 1.99
N ALA A 43 -10.62 -5.73 2.33
CA ALA A 43 -10.37 -7.09 2.78
C ALA A 43 -9.77 -7.94 1.66
N ALA A 44 -10.27 -7.76 0.43
CA ALA A 44 -9.72 -8.44 -0.75
C ALA A 44 -8.31 -7.96 -1.13
N SER A 45 -7.99 -6.69 -0.90
CA SER A 45 -6.72 -6.09 -1.33
C SER A 45 -5.62 -6.15 -0.28
N ALA A 46 -5.97 -6.19 1.01
CA ALA A 46 -5.00 -6.13 2.11
C ALA A 46 -3.88 -7.18 2.03
N PRO A 47 -4.13 -8.47 1.70
CA PRO A 47 -3.06 -9.46 1.58
C PRO A 47 -2.05 -9.12 0.48
N LEU A 48 -2.53 -8.63 -0.68
CA LEU A 48 -1.66 -8.19 -1.78
C LEU A 48 -0.85 -6.96 -1.37
N ILE A 49 -1.48 -5.98 -0.72
CA ILE A 49 -0.81 -4.75 -0.27
C ILE A 49 0.31 -5.09 0.72
N ALA A 50 0.05 -5.97 1.69
CA ALA A 50 1.06 -6.42 2.65
C ALA A 50 2.19 -7.21 1.98
N ALA A 51 1.87 -8.07 1.01
CA ALA A 51 2.88 -8.81 0.24
C ALA A 51 3.79 -7.87 -0.57
N LEU A 52 3.25 -6.84 -1.21
CA LEU A 52 4.02 -5.84 -1.94
C LEU A 52 4.96 -5.06 -1.01
N TYR A 53 4.47 -4.66 0.17
CA TYR A 53 5.29 -3.99 1.19
C TYR A 53 6.48 -4.87 1.64
N GLY A 54 6.25 -6.17 1.84
CA GLY A 54 7.30 -7.10 2.25
C GLY A 54 8.28 -7.49 1.13
N ALA A 55 7.82 -7.48 -0.12
CA ALA A 55 8.64 -7.88 -1.28
C ALA A 55 9.60 -6.79 -1.75
N VAL A 56 9.24 -5.52 -1.55
CA VAL A 56 10.12 -4.39 -1.89
C VAL A 56 11.15 -4.23 -0.77
N GLY A 57 12.43 -4.14 -1.17
CA GLY A 57 13.53 -3.90 -0.25
C GLY A 57 13.43 -2.55 0.47
N GLU A 58 14.37 -2.30 1.36
CA GLU A 58 14.47 -1.01 2.03
C GLU A 58 14.94 0.08 1.06
N PRO A 59 14.56 1.35 1.28
CA PRO A 59 15.04 2.44 0.46
C PRO A 59 16.57 2.45 0.45
N ALA A 60 17.15 2.67 -0.73
CA ALA A 60 18.58 2.96 -0.82
C ALA A 60 18.89 4.14 0.12
N ALA A 61 20.01 4.06 0.85
CA ALA A 61 20.45 5.15 1.71
C ALA A 61 20.40 6.45 0.91
N THR A 62 19.69 7.46 1.44
CA THR A 62 19.60 8.76 0.79
C THR A 62 21.03 9.24 0.54
N PRO A 63 21.43 9.52 -0.71
CA PRO A 63 22.68 10.21 -0.95
C PRO A 63 22.64 11.48 -0.11
N GLU A 64 23.66 11.69 0.74
CA GLU A 64 23.82 12.92 1.50
C GLU A 64 23.62 14.09 0.52
N GLN A 65 22.55 14.87 0.73
CA GLN A 65 22.21 16.01 -0.13
C GLN A 65 23.07 17.21 0.23
#